data_AF-A0A921GAI0-F1
#
_entry.id   AF-A0A921GAI0-F1
#
_cell.length_a   1.000
_cell.length_b   1.000
_cell.length_c   1.000
_cell.angle_alpha   90.00
_cell.angle_beta   90.00
_cell.angle_gamma   90.00
#
_symmetry.space_group_name_H-M   'P 1'
#
loop_
_entity.id
_entity.type
_entity.pdbx_description
1 polymer ?
#
loop_
_entity_poly.entity_id
_entity_poly.type
_entity_poly.pdbx_seq_one_letter_code
_entity_poly.pdbx_strand_id
1 'polypeptide(L)'
;LKNGKPFGKDYFDDLLERIREIRASERRAYQKITDIFEQCSYDYDKNSETTKAFYAFVQNKLHFAITGKTAAELIYERADSEKPSMGLTTWKDAPEGKILKRDIGIAKNYLNEKELIRLNRLVTMFIDYAELMAEDGVLMSMQDWVDQTNQFLTNNRRKVLSGKGKISHEAALEKAEKEYEAF
;
A
#
# COMPACT_ATOMS: atom_id res chain seq x y z
N LEU A 1 -26.98 -12.28 14.53
CA LEU A 1 -27.54 -11.04 13.94
C LEU A 1 -29.06 -11.08 14.06
N LYS A 2 -29.69 -10.13 14.76
CA LYS A 2 -31.16 -10.01 14.79
C LYS A 2 -31.60 -9.50 13.41
N ASN A 3 -32.33 -10.34 12.67
CA ASN A 3 -32.79 -10.19 11.28
C ASN A 3 -31.71 -10.43 10.21
N GLY A 4 -31.29 -11.70 10.09
CA GLY A 4 -30.46 -12.18 8.98
C GLY A 4 -31.24 -12.25 7.67
N LYS A 5 -31.09 -11.23 6.82
CA LYS A 5 -31.03 -11.51 5.38
C LYS A 5 -29.67 -12.19 5.13
N PRO A 6 -29.62 -13.38 4.53
CA PRO A 6 -28.36 -13.89 3.98
C PRO A 6 -27.81 -12.83 3.03
N PHE A 7 -26.49 -12.61 3.04
CA PHE A 7 -25.86 -11.86 1.96
C PHE A 7 -26.30 -12.52 0.65
N GLY A 8 -27.08 -11.80 -0.14
CA GLY A 8 -27.70 -12.32 -1.36
C GLY A 8 -26.79 -12.12 -2.57
N LYS A 9 -27.20 -12.67 -3.71
CA LYS A 9 -26.53 -12.44 -5.00
C LYS A 9 -26.27 -10.95 -5.26
N ASP A 10 -27.26 -10.11 -4.96
CA ASP A 10 -27.17 -8.65 -5.09
C ASP A 10 -25.98 -8.03 -4.33
N TYR A 11 -25.60 -8.56 -3.17
CA TYR A 11 -24.45 -8.06 -2.41
C TYR A 11 -23.13 -8.31 -3.14
N PHE A 12 -22.96 -9.50 -3.73
CA PHE A 12 -21.74 -9.85 -4.44
C PHE A 12 -21.67 -9.16 -5.81
N ASP A 13 -22.81 -8.96 -6.47
CA ASP A 13 -22.88 -8.17 -7.70
C ASP A 13 -22.44 -6.70 -7.45
N ASP A 14 -22.94 -6.06 -6.37
CA ASP A 14 -22.49 -4.73 -5.95
C ASP A 14 -21.00 -4.70 -5.57
N LEU A 15 -20.52 -5.75 -4.90
CA LEU A 15 -19.12 -5.86 -4.48
C LEU A 15 -18.19 -5.95 -5.69
N LEU A 16 -18.57 -6.72 -6.72
CA LEU A 16 -17.83 -6.83 -7.97
C LEU A 16 -17.77 -5.49 -8.72
N GLU A 17 -18.86 -4.71 -8.71
CA GLU A 17 -18.86 -3.37 -9.30
C GLU A 17 -17.85 -2.44 -8.62
N ARG A 18 -17.83 -2.40 -7.28
CA ARG A 18 -16.84 -1.62 -6.51
C ARG A 18 -15.40 -2.03 -6.81
N ILE A 19 -15.13 -3.33 -6.91
CA ILE A 19 -13.80 -3.84 -7.24
C ILE A 19 -13.37 -3.40 -8.65
N ARG A 20 -14.30 -3.41 -9.62
CA ARG A 20 -14.04 -2.92 -10.99
C ARG A 20 -13.76 -1.42 -11.02
N GLU A 21 -14.48 -0.62 -10.23
CA GLU A 21 -14.20 0.82 -10.08
C GLU A 21 -12.81 1.07 -9.49
N ILE A 22 -12.44 0.33 -8.43
CA ILE A 22 -11.10 0.42 -7.83
C ILE A 22 -10.02 0.06 -8.85
N ARG A 23 -10.23 -1.02 -9.61
CA ARG A 23 -9.33 -1.47 -10.68
C ARG A 23 -9.13 -0.38 -11.74
N ALA A 24 -10.22 0.20 -12.24
CA ALA A 24 -10.21 1.22 -13.29
C ALA A 24 -9.70 2.60 -12.81
N SER A 25 -9.68 2.85 -11.50
CA SER A 25 -9.24 4.14 -10.97
C SER A 25 -7.76 4.45 -11.25
N GLU A 26 -7.44 5.73 -11.47
CA GLU A 26 -6.04 6.23 -11.55
C GLU A 26 -5.42 6.45 -10.15
N ARG A 27 -6.06 5.92 -9.09
CA ARG A 27 -5.60 6.07 -7.72
C ARG A 27 -4.25 5.37 -7.52
N ARG A 28 -3.51 5.85 -6.52
CA ARG A 28 -2.19 5.29 -6.18
C ARG A 28 -2.34 3.83 -5.73
N ALA A 29 -1.34 3.00 -6.03
CA ALA A 29 -1.29 1.59 -5.67
C ALA A 29 -1.74 1.30 -4.21
N TYR A 30 -1.21 2.05 -3.23
CA TYR A 30 -1.60 1.91 -1.82
C TYR A 30 -3.06 2.24 -1.53
N GLN A 31 -3.61 3.26 -2.20
CA GLN A 31 -5.00 3.67 -2.03
C GLN A 31 -5.96 2.59 -2.54
N LYS A 32 -5.62 1.93 -3.65
CA LYS A 32 -6.45 0.82 -4.15
C LYS A 32 -6.57 -0.32 -3.13
N ILE A 33 -5.49 -0.65 -2.42
CA ILE A 33 -5.51 -1.70 -1.39
C ILE A 33 -6.36 -1.27 -0.18
N THR A 34 -6.26 -0.01 0.24
CA THR A 34 -7.12 0.52 1.32
C THR A 34 -8.58 0.61 0.87
N ASP A 35 -8.84 0.91 -0.39
CA ASP A 35 -10.18 0.94 -0.97
C ASP A 35 -10.80 -0.47 -0.98
N ILE A 36 -10.03 -1.53 -1.32
CA ILE A 36 -10.50 -2.92 -1.19
C ILE A 36 -10.84 -3.24 0.27
N PHE A 37 -9.95 -2.92 1.20
CA PHE A 37 -10.21 -3.15 2.62
C PHE A 37 -11.49 -2.43 3.10
N GLU A 38 -11.69 -1.17 2.73
CA GLU A 38 -12.86 -0.39 3.13
C GLU A 38 -14.16 -0.87 2.46
N GLN A 39 -14.13 -1.07 1.14
CA GLN A 39 -15.34 -1.32 0.35
C GLN A 39 -15.75 -2.79 0.31
N CYS A 40 -14.81 -3.70 0.57
CA CYS A 40 -14.98 -5.14 0.50
C CYS A 40 -14.98 -5.83 1.87
N SER A 41 -14.89 -5.09 2.98
CA SER A 41 -15.14 -5.64 4.32
C SER A 41 -16.62 -5.52 4.68
N TYR A 42 -17.30 -6.63 5.01
CA TYR A 42 -18.71 -6.56 5.42
C TYR A 42 -18.93 -5.88 6.77
N ASP A 43 -17.90 -5.83 7.62
CA ASP A 43 -17.90 -5.28 8.97
C ASP A 43 -17.03 -4.02 9.11
N TYR A 44 -16.74 -3.32 7.99
CA TYR A 44 -15.87 -2.16 7.99
C TYR A 44 -16.27 -1.12 9.06
N ASP A 45 -15.30 -0.75 9.90
CA ASP A 45 -15.39 0.37 10.83
C ASP A 45 -14.11 1.21 10.77
N LYS A 46 -14.25 2.46 10.30
CA LYS A 46 -13.16 3.44 10.20
C LYS A 46 -12.51 3.77 11.55
N ASN A 47 -13.22 3.61 12.66
CA ASN A 47 -12.73 3.95 14.00
C ASN A 47 -12.05 2.77 14.70
N SER A 48 -12.21 1.55 14.15
CA SER A 48 -11.67 0.33 14.74
C SER A 48 -10.14 0.33 14.79
N GLU A 49 -9.59 -0.40 15.75
CA GLU A 49 -8.15 -0.62 15.86
C GLU A 49 -7.62 -1.41 14.65
N THR A 50 -8.43 -2.32 14.09
CA THR A 50 -8.11 -3.08 12.87
C THR A 50 -7.87 -2.16 11.68
N THR A 51 -8.75 -1.19 11.42
CA THR A 51 -8.58 -0.22 10.33
C THR A 51 -7.32 0.63 10.53
N LYS A 52 -7.14 1.17 11.74
CA LYS A 52 -5.95 1.98 12.07
C LYS A 52 -4.66 1.18 11.87
N ALA A 53 -4.65 -0.07 12.34
CA ALA A 53 -3.52 -0.97 12.17
C ALA A 53 -3.27 -1.24 10.68
N PHE A 54 -4.31 -1.64 9.93
CA PHE A 54 -4.20 -1.97 8.51
C PHE A 54 -3.60 -0.81 7.72
N TYR A 55 -4.11 0.41 7.89
CA TYR A 55 -3.60 1.59 7.19
C TYR A 55 -2.16 1.93 7.62
N ALA A 56 -1.81 1.73 8.90
CA ALA A 56 -0.46 1.98 9.38
C ALA A 56 0.58 0.98 8.83
N PHE A 57 0.22 -0.30 8.65
CA PHE A 57 1.20 -1.32 8.26
C PHE A 57 1.19 -1.66 6.77
N VAL A 58 0.09 -1.47 6.03
CA VAL A 58 -0.05 -2.00 4.66
C VAL A 58 0.99 -1.40 3.71
N GLN A 59 1.24 -0.09 3.84
CA GLN A 59 2.25 0.60 3.06
C GLN A 59 3.65 0.03 3.34
N ASN A 60 3.99 -0.19 4.61
CA ASN A 60 5.28 -0.76 5.01
C ASN A 60 5.44 -2.21 4.55
N LYS A 61 4.38 -3.03 4.62
CA LYS A 61 4.41 -4.41 4.13
C LYS A 61 4.66 -4.47 2.62
N LEU A 62 4.00 -3.60 1.85
CA LEU A 62 4.19 -3.54 0.40
C LEU A 62 5.58 -3.01 0.01
N HIS A 63 6.09 -1.97 0.66
CA HIS A 63 7.49 -1.54 0.43
C HIS A 63 8.44 -2.69 0.76
N PHE A 64 8.29 -3.32 1.92
CA PHE A 64 9.18 -4.40 2.35
C PHE A 64 9.12 -5.62 1.42
N ALA A 65 7.94 -5.97 0.91
CA ALA A 65 7.76 -7.05 -0.05
C ALA A 65 8.53 -6.81 -1.37
N ILE A 66 8.75 -5.55 -1.72
CA ILE A 66 9.43 -5.14 -2.96
C ILE A 66 10.93 -4.89 -2.75
N THR A 67 11.30 -4.21 -1.66
CA THR A 67 12.65 -3.67 -1.43
C THR A 67 13.41 -4.38 -0.29
N GLY A 68 12.71 -5.16 0.54
CA GLY A 68 13.24 -5.68 1.79
C GLY A 68 13.43 -4.61 2.88
N LYS A 69 12.83 -3.42 2.72
CA LYS A 69 12.98 -2.26 3.62
C LYS A 69 11.62 -1.67 3.96
N THR A 70 11.47 -1.18 5.18
CA THR A 70 10.33 -0.32 5.53
C THR A 70 10.40 1.00 4.75
N ALA A 71 9.31 1.77 4.75
CA ALA A 71 9.29 3.09 4.12
C ALA A 71 10.37 4.01 4.70
N ALA A 72 10.54 4.00 6.03
CA ALA A 72 11.55 4.80 6.72
C ALA A 72 12.98 4.36 6.36
N GLU A 73 13.25 3.05 6.35
CA GLU A 73 14.56 2.51 5.96
C GLU A 73 14.89 2.85 4.49
N LEU A 74 13.89 2.80 3.61
CA LEU A 74 14.06 3.13 2.20
C LEU A 74 14.46 4.60 1.99
N ILE A 75 13.75 5.53 2.64
CA ILE A 75 14.07 6.96 2.60
C ILE A 75 15.45 7.21 3.21
N TYR A 76 15.69 6.66 4.40
CA TYR A 76 16.95 6.85 5.12
C TYR A 76 18.15 6.35 4.33
N GLU A 77 18.01 5.27 3.57
CA GLU A 77 19.11 4.75 2.75
C GLU A 77 19.28 5.51 1.43
N ARG A 78 18.20 5.95 0.79
CA ARG A 78 18.24 6.40 -0.61
C ARG A 78 18.25 7.92 -0.83
N ALA A 79 17.73 8.71 0.11
CA ALA A 79 17.84 10.17 0.04
C ALA A 79 19.32 10.58 0.04
N ASP A 80 19.83 11.27 -0.95
CA ASP A 80 21.28 11.51 -1.04
C ASP A 80 21.55 12.70 -1.97
N SER A 81 22.01 13.82 -1.43
CA SER A 81 22.22 15.07 -2.19
C SER A 81 23.24 14.92 -3.31
N GLU A 82 24.13 13.93 -3.23
CA GLU A 82 25.15 13.69 -4.26
C GLU A 82 24.58 12.92 -5.47
N LYS A 83 23.38 12.35 -5.36
CA LYS A 83 22.69 11.64 -6.45
C LYS A 83 21.81 12.59 -7.27
N PRO A 84 21.60 12.30 -8.57
CA PRO A 84 20.58 13.00 -9.37
C PRO A 84 19.23 12.98 -8.66
N SER A 85 18.57 14.15 -8.60
CA SER A 85 17.28 14.32 -7.94
C SER A 85 17.27 13.81 -6.49
N MET A 86 18.39 13.89 -5.80
CA MET A 86 18.60 13.34 -4.45
C MET A 86 18.31 11.85 -4.28
N GLY A 87 18.39 11.07 -5.36
CA GLY A 87 17.99 9.66 -5.38
C GLY A 87 16.49 9.42 -5.55
N LEU A 88 15.66 10.46 -5.68
CA LEU A 88 14.28 10.31 -6.12
C LEU A 88 14.24 9.90 -7.59
N THR A 89 13.36 8.97 -7.92
CA THR A 89 13.08 8.47 -9.27
C THR A 89 11.76 9.01 -9.82
N THR A 90 10.87 9.47 -8.95
CA THR A 90 9.59 10.09 -9.28
C THR A 90 9.17 11.02 -8.15
N TRP A 91 8.39 12.06 -8.45
CA TRP A 91 7.76 12.99 -7.50
C TRP A 91 6.57 13.63 -8.22
N LYS A 92 5.82 14.51 -7.53
CA LYS A 92 4.58 15.07 -8.08
C LYS A 92 4.73 15.66 -9.49
N ASP A 93 5.82 16.38 -9.71
CA ASP A 93 6.05 17.16 -10.93
C ASP A 93 7.21 16.57 -11.77
N ALA A 94 7.55 15.28 -11.56
CA ALA A 94 8.63 14.61 -12.29
C ALA A 94 8.34 14.45 -13.79
N PRO A 95 9.37 14.41 -14.66
CA PRO A 95 10.80 14.55 -14.34
C PRO A 95 11.30 16.02 -14.37
N GLU A 96 10.49 16.95 -14.88
CA GLU A 96 10.96 18.32 -15.21
C GLU A 96 10.66 19.38 -14.13
N GLY A 97 9.88 19.03 -13.09
CA GLY A 97 9.47 19.94 -12.02
C GLY A 97 10.36 19.88 -10.77
N LYS A 98 10.23 20.90 -9.92
CA LYS A 98 11.03 21.04 -8.70
C LYS A 98 10.65 19.99 -7.64
N ILE A 99 11.66 19.38 -7.01
CA ILE A 99 11.47 18.55 -5.81
C ILE A 99 11.13 19.46 -4.64
N LEU A 100 10.07 19.14 -3.89
CA LEU A 100 9.66 19.89 -2.71
C LEU A 100 9.90 19.07 -1.44
N LYS A 101 9.97 19.73 -0.27
CA LYS A 101 10.09 19.06 1.04
C LYS A 101 8.99 18.01 1.30
N ARG A 102 7.82 18.12 0.66
CA ARG A 102 6.76 17.09 0.77
C ARG A 102 7.08 15.80 0.01
N ASP A 103 7.97 15.86 -0.99
CA ASP A 103 8.28 14.73 -1.88
C ASP A 103 9.36 13.82 -1.28
N ILE A 104 10.29 14.37 -0.48
CA ILE A 104 11.39 13.62 0.14
C ILE A 104 10.93 12.68 1.27
N GLY A 105 9.75 12.94 1.84
CA GLY A 105 9.14 12.07 2.85
C GLY A 105 8.37 10.88 2.28
N ILE A 106 8.27 10.76 0.94
CA ILE A 106 7.46 9.74 0.28
C ILE A 106 8.36 8.60 -0.18
N ALA A 107 8.36 7.47 0.54
CA ALA A 107 9.20 6.31 0.23
C ALA A 107 9.04 5.79 -1.21
N LYS A 108 7.83 5.84 -1.79
CA LYS A 108 7.58 5.46 -3.19
C LYS A 108 8.46 6.24 -4.17
N ASN A 109 8.74 7.51 -3.88
CA ASN A 109 9.53 8.39 -4.75
C ASN A 109 10.97 7.93 -4.90
N TYR A 110 11.44 7.02 -4.04
CA TYR A 110 12.78 6.43 -4.09
C TYR A 110 12.80 5.04 -4.74
N LEU A 111 11.66 4.51 -5.21
CA LEU A 111 11.60 3.19 -5.84
C LEU A 111 12.11 3.25 -7.28
N ASN A 112 13.00 2.36 -7.68
CA ASN A 112 13.41 2.28 -9.08
C ASN A 112 12.29 1.73 -9.96
N GLU A 113 12.44 1.85 -11.28
CA GLU A 113 11.43 1.41 -12.26
C GLU A 113 11.02 -0.06 -12.06
N LYS A 114 11.99 -0.96 -11.84
CA LYS A 114 11.71 -2.38 -11.60
C LYS A 114 10.89 -2.60 -10.33
N GLU A 115 11.17 -1.85 -9.27
CA GLU A 115 10.43 -1.90 -8.02
C GLU A 115 9.01 -1.33 -8.16
N LEU A 116 8.84 -0.20 -8.88
CA LEU A 116 7.54 0.37 -9.18
C LEU A 116 6.67 -0.58 -10.01
N ILE A 117 7.24 -1.20 -11.05
CA ILE A 117 6.55 -2.22 -11.85
C ILE A 117 6.10 -3.39 -10.96
N ARG A 118 6.97 -3.87 -10.08
CA ARG A 118 6.63 -4.98 -9.16
C ARG A 118 5.56 -4.57 -8.15
N LEU A 119 5.63 -3.37 -7.59
CA LEU A 119 4.61 -2.83 -6.69
C LEU A 119 3.24 -2.81 -7.38
N ASN A 120 3.18 -2.24 -8.59
CA ASN A 120 1.94 -2.17 -9.36
C ASN A 120 1.41 -3.57 -9.67
N ARG A 121 2.28 -4.52 -10.07
CA ARG A 121 1.89 -5.92 -10.29
C ARG A 121 1.30 -6.58 -9.04
N LEU A 122 1.92 -6.41 -7.87
CA LEU A 122 1.38 -6.97 -6.63
C LEU A 122 -0.01 -6.38 -6.30
N VAL A 123 -0.22 -5.09 -6.54
CA VAL A 123 -1.52 -4.47 -6.32
C VAL A 123 -2.57 -4.98 -7.30
N THR A 124 -2.25 -5.11 -8.59
CA THR A 124 -3.15 -5.72 -9.57
C THR A 124 -3.55 -7.14 -9.16
N MET A 125 -2.57 -7.97 -8.80
CA MET A 125 -2.82 -9.34 -8.34
C MET A 125 -3.66 -9.42 -7.06
N PHE A 126 -3.52 -8.44 -6.15
CA PHE A 126 -4.34 -8.38 -4.94
C PHE A 126 -5.80 -8.00 -5.27
N ILE A 127 -6.01 -7.11 -6.24
CA ILE A 127 -7.35 -6.77 -6.73
C ILE A 127 -7.97 -7.98 -7.44
N ASP A 128 -7.20 -8.72 -8.25
CA ASP A 128 -7.66 -9.98 -8.86
C ASP A 128 -8.07 -11.00 -7.80
N TYR A 129 -7.29 -11.12 -6.72
CA TYR A 129 -7.63 -11.95 -5.58
C TYR A 129 -8.93 -11.51 -4.90
N ALA A 130 -9.14 -10.20 -4.73
CA ALA A 130 -10.35 -9.68 -4.15
C ALA A 130 -11.59 -9.94 -5.02
N GLU A 131 -11.45 -9.80 -6.35
CA GLU A 131 -12.51 -10.13 -7.30
C GLU A 131 -12.86 -11.62 -7.21
N LEU A 132 -11.87 -12.51 -7.15
CA LEU A 132 -12.10 -13.95 -6.99
C LEU A 132 -12.88 -14.28 -5.71
N MET A 133 -12.54 -13.65 -4.58
CA MET A 133 -13.30 -13.85 -3.33
C MET A 133 -14.75 -13.39 -3.47
N ALA A 134 -15.01 -12.30 -4.19
CA ALA A 134 -16.36 -11.84 -4.46
C ALA A 134 -17.13 -12.76 -5.43
N GLU A 135 -16.48 -13.24 -6.50
CA GLU A 135 -17.07 -14.21 -7.45
C GLU A 135 -17.45 -15.53 -6.78
N ASP A 136 -16.62 -16.00 -5.84
CA ASP A 136 -16.85 -17.23 -5.08
C ASP A 136 -17.88 -17.05 -3.95
N GLY A 137 -18.43 -15.85 -3.76
CA GLY A 137 -19.39 -15.58 -2.68
C GLY A 137 -18.77 -15.62 -1.28
N VAL A 138 -17.46 -15.38 -1.17
CA VAL A 138 -16.74 -15.38 0.11
C VAL A 138 -16.93 -14.04 0.80
N LEU A 139 -17.57 -14.10 1.97
CA LEU A 139 -17.80 -12.93 2.79
C LEU A 139 -16.55 -12.60 3.61
N MET A 140 -15.90 -11.47 3.30
CA MET A 140 -14.63 -11.05 3.88
C MET A 140 -14.81 -10.00 4.98
N SER A 141 -14.34 -10.28 6.20
CA SER A 141 -14.25 -9.27 7.28
C SER A 141 -12.98 -8.44 7.16
N MET A 142 -12.89 -7.34 7.92
CA MET A 142 -11.66 -6.56 8.08
C MET A 142 -10.49 -7.45 8.53
N GLN A 143 -10.74 -8.39 9.45
CA GLN A 143 -9.69 -9.30 9.93
C GLN A 143 -9.25 -10.28 8.83
N ASP A 144 -10.19 -10.79 8.02
CA ASP A 144 -9.84 -11.64 6.89
C ASP A 144 -8.93 -10.91 5.90
N TRP A 145 -9.20 -9.63 5.59
CA TRP A 145 -8.32 -8.84 4.73
C TRP A 145 -6.92 -8.62 5.31
N VAL A 146 -6.81 -8.41 6.62
CA VAL A 146 -5.52 -8.32 7.33
C VAL A 146 -4.71 -9.61 7.14
N ASP A 147 -5.35 -10.75 7.38
CA ASP A 147 -4.70 -12.05 7.34
C ASP A 147 -4.38 -12.47 5.89
N GLN A 148 -5.31 -12.27 4.97
CA GLN A 148 -5.11 -12.56 3.55
C GLN A 148 -4.05 -11.67 2.92
N THR A 149 -3.88 -10.41 3.34
CA THR A 149 -2.77 -9.58 2.85
C THR A 149 -1.40 -10.20 3.18
N ASN A 150 -1.24 -10.76 4.38
CA ASN A 150 0.00 -11.42 4.78
C ASN A 150 0.22 -12.74 4.01
N GLN A 151 -0.85 -13.54 3.87
CA GLN A 151 -0.80 -14.81 3.13
C GLN A 151 -0.51 -14.56 1.65
N PHE A 152 -1.18 -13.60 1.04
CA PHE A 152 -0.99 -13.20 -0.35
C PHE A 152 0.46 -12.85 -0.65
N LEU A 153 1.10 -12.02 0.20
CA LEU A 153 2.51 -11.66 0.03
C LEU A 153 3.42 -12.89 0.17
N THR A 154 3.16 -13.73 1.17
CA THR A 154 3.93 -14.96 1.41
C THR A 154 3.83 -15.95 0.24
N ASN A 155 2.62 -16.20 -0.26
CA ASN A 155 2.34 -17.08 -1.39
C ASN A 155 3.02 -16.60 -2.68
N ASN A 156 3.14 -15.27 -2.84
CA ASN A 156 3.87 -14.65 -3.94
C ASN A 156 5.40 -14.58 -3.71
N ARG A 157 5.92 -15.39 -2.80
CA ARG A 157 7.34 -15.50 -2.41
C ARG A 157 7.94 -14.16 -2.00
N ARG A 158 7.14 -13.28 -1.38
CA ARG A 158 7.61 -12.03 -0.78
C ARG A 158 7.88 -12.25 0.69
N LYS A 159 8.91 -11.58 1.20
CA LYS A 159 9.10 -11.48 2.65
C LYS A 159 8.04 -10.53 3.20
N VAL A 160 7.38 -10.93 4.27
CA VAL A 160 6.45 -10.07 5.01
C VAL A 160 7.22 -9.43 6.16
N LEU A 161 7.06 -8.12 6.34
CA LEU A 161 7.68 -7.39 7.44
C LEU A 161 7.24 -8.00 8.79
N SER A 162 8.23 -8.45 9.57
CA SER A 162 8.07 -8.83 10.97
C SER A 162 8.54 -7.69 11.88
N GLY A 163 7.65 -7.13 12.69
CA GLY A 163 7.98 -6.00 13.56
C GLY A 163 7.92 -4.63 12.86
N LYS A 164 8.66 -3.64 13.38
CA LYS A 164 8.57 -2.22 12.98
C LYS A 164 9.71 -1.72 12.08
N GLY A 165 10.70 -2.57 11.76
CA GLY A 165 11.94 -2.15 11.12
C GLY A 165 12.96 -1.57 12.10
N LYS A 166 14.10 -1.09 11.59
CA LYS A 166 15.24 -0.58 12.39
C LYS A 166 15.30 0.94 12.46
N ILE A 167 14.71 1.63 11.50
CA ILE A 167 14.76 3.10 11.39
C ILE A 167 13.37 3.67 11.66
N SER A 168 13.31 4.69 12.52
CA SER A 168 12.05 5.40 12.81
C SER A 168 11.69 6.37 11.67
N HIS A 169 10.42 6.74 11.60
CA HIS A 169 9.96 7.70 10.60
C HIS A 169 10.63 9.06 10.77
N GLU A 170 10.80 9.51 12.01
CA GLU A 170 11.43 10.79 12.35
C GLU A 170 12.90 10.82 11.91
N ALA A 171 13.65 9.74 12.18
CA ALA A 171 15.05 9.64 11.76
C ALA A 171 15.20 9.64 10.24
N ALA A 172 14.27 8.99 9.53
CA ALA A 172 14.23 8.99 8.07
C ALA A 172 13.95 10.39 7.49
N LEU A 173 13.00 11.13 8.08
CA LEU A 173 12.67 12.49 7.66
C LEU A 173 13.81 13.47 7.97
N GLU A 174 14.36 13.44 9.18
CA GLU A 174 15.48 14.32 9.56
C GLU A 174 16.67 14.13 8.61
N LYS A 175 16.98 12.87 8.27
CA LYS A 175 18.01 12.56 7.29
C LYS A 175 17.66 13.12 5.92
N ALA A 176 16.46 12.86 5.41
CA ALA A 176 16.05 13.33 4.09
C ALA A 176 16.04 14.87 3.98
N GLU A 177 15.64 15.56 5.05
CA GLU A 177 15.65 17.03 5.12
C GLU A 177 17.07 17.59 5.08
N LYS A 178 18.03 16.97 5.77
CA LYS A 178 19.45 17.35 5.70
C LYS A 178 20.01 17.21 4.28
N GLU A 179 19.71 16.10 3.62
CA GLU A 179 20.09 15.90 2.21
C GLU A 179 19.42 16.95 1.31
N TYR A 180 18.17 17.33 1.61
CA TYR A 180 17.43 18.30 0.80
C TYR A 180 17.98 19.72 0.92
N GLU A 181 18.54 20.06 2.07
CA GLU A 181 19.19 21.35 2.28
C GLU A 181 20.57 21.44 1.62
N ALA A 182 21.20 20.30 1.35
CA ALA A 182 22.50 20.20 0.67
C ALA A 182 22.39 20.13 -0.87
N PHE A 183 21.22 19.78 -1.42
CA PHE A 183 20.92 19.64 -2.85
C PHE A 183 20.49 20.94 -3.51
#